data_AF-A0A072NHD4-F1
#
_entry.id   AF-A0A072NHD4-F1
#
_cell.length_a   1.000
_cell.length_b   1.000
_cell.length_c   1.000
_cell.angle_alpha   90.00
_cell.angle_beta   90.00
_cell.angle_gamma   90.00
#
_symmetry.space_group_name_H-M   'P 1'
#
loop_
_entity.id
_entity.type
_entity.pdbx_description
1 polymer ?
#
loop_
_entity_poly.entity_id
_entity_poly.type
_entity_poly.pdbx_seq_one_letter_code
_entity_poly.pdbx_strand_id
1 'polypeptide(L)'
;MASQRPKKPAGDPVSHKEPERIQKLLARAGVGSRREVEGWIEAGRLTVNGVVVTPGQKATVEDQIELDGRRLDVSSAAAVVRRVLIYNKPEGEVTTRKDPEGRPTVFDRLPRLKEHRWISIGRLDINTTGLVLFTTDGELANRLMHPSRQIDREYAVRIFGEVDDAMLDRLLEGVLLEDGMARFTDISPAGGSGMNRWFHVTLLEGRNREVRRLWESQGVKVSRLKRVRYGPIFLPSRLTLGKWEELDQKAVDTLSRTVDLAPVEIPQKTPNEKAAQERQRRKGPARSRKPAGGRWQVSDSKPGKSAGSRRTGGPKSGKKRS
;
A
#
# COMPACT_ATOMS: atom_id res chain seq x y z
N MET A 1 -12.37 13.52 -48.31
CA MET A 1 -11.31 14.27 -47.61
C MET A 1 -11.32 13.88 -46.14
N ALA A 2 -10.38 13.05 -45.71
CA ALA A 2 -10.30 12.60 -44.32
C ALA A 2 -9.71 13.71 -43.46
N SER A 3 -10.54 14.28 -42.58
CA SER A 3 -10.14 15.32 -41.63
C SER A 3 -9.14 14.75 -40.62
N GLN A 4 -7.88 15.13 -40.75
CA GLN A 4 -6.83 14.81 -39.79
C GLN A 4 -7.08 15.65 -38.52
N ARG A 5 -7.46 14.99 -37.43
CA ARG A 5 -7.44 15.60 -36.09
C ARG A 5 -6.02 16.11 -35.80
N PRO A 6 -5.84 17.35 -35.35
CA PRO A 6 -4.52 17.86 -35.01
C PRO A 6 -3.94 17.07 -33.83
N LYS A 7 -2.74 16.52 -34.00
CA LYS A 7 -1.95 15.94 -32.91
C LYS A 7 -1.68 17.06 -31.89
N LYS A 8 -2.14 16.85 -30.65
CA LYS A 8 -1.79 17.69 -29.51
C LYS A 8 -0.26 17.71 -29.38
N PRO A 9 0.40 18.86 -29.17
CA PRO A 9 1.85 18.89 -29.04
C PRO A 9 2.25 18.05 -27.83
N ALA A 10 3.07 17.02 -28.07
CA ALA A 10 3.72 16.24 -27.03
C ALA A 10 4.64 17.20 -26.25
N GLY A 11 4.46 17.31 -24.94
CA GLY A 11 5.39 18.08 -24.11
C GLY A 11 6.76 17.40 -24.14
N ASP A 12 7.83 18.18 -24.27
CA ASP A 12 9.18 17.66 -24.30
C ASP A 12 9.47 16.80 -23.05
N PRO A 13 10.20 15.68 -23.19
CA PRO A 13 10.53 14.84 -22.06
C PRO A 13 11.31 15.65 -21.02
N VAL A 14 10.79 15.69 -19.79
CA VAL A 14 11.46 16.33 -18.66
C VAL A 14 12.77 15.56 -18.40
N SER A 15 13.90 16.16 -18.77
CA SER A 15 15.24 15.58 -18.57
C SER A 15 15.88 16.10 -17.29
N HIS A 16 16.50 15.21 -16.52
CA HIS A 16 17.31 15.61 -15.37
C HIS A 16 18.76 15.81 -15.80
N LYS A 17 19.07 17.01 -16.34
CA LYS A 17 20.46 17.39 -16.66
C LYS A 17 21.24 17.94 -15.47
N GLU A 18 20.54 18.46 -14.45
CA GLU A 18 21.22 19.03 -13.28
C GLU A 18 21.70 17.95 -12.30
N PRO A 19 22.88 18.14 -11.66
CA PRO A 19 23.36 17.26 -10.62
C PRO A 19 22.38 17.16 -9.45
N GLU A 20 22.09 15.93 -9.02
CA GLU A 20 21.28 15.67 -7.84
C GLU A 20 21.99 14.74 -6.87
N ARG A 21 21.50 14.67 -5.63
CA ARG A 21 22.05 13.78 -4.61
C ARG A 21 22.13 12.34 -5.13
N ILE A 22 23.28 11.71 -5.01
CA ILE A 22 23.54 10.39 -5.59
C ILE A 22 22.56 9.30 -5.12
N GLN A 23 22.13 9.33 -3.85
CA GLN A 23 21.12 8.39 -3.36
C GLN A 23 19.76 8.57 -4.03
N LYS A 24 19.43 9.80 -4.48
CA LYS A 24 18.22 10.06 -5.24
C LYS A 24 18.36 9.55 -6.68
N LEU A 25 19.50 9.81 -7.31
CA LEU A 25 19.82 9.33 -8.66
C LEU A 25 19.76 7.80 -8.74
N LEU A 26 20.50 7.09 -7.89
CA LEU A 26 20.54 5.62 -7.85
C LEU A 26 19.18 5.01 -7.49
N ALA A 27 18.41 5.67 -6.62
CA ALA A 27 17.06 5.22 -6.30
C ALA A 27 16.06 5.43 -7.44
N ARG A 28 16.25 6.43 -8.31
CA ARG A 28 15.46 6.64 -9.52
C ARG A 28 15.83 5.64 -10.61
N ALA A 29 17.11 5.34 -10.75
CA ALA A 29 17.65 4.31 -11.64
C ALA A 29 17.26 2.87 -11.23
N GLY A 30 16.61 2.69 -10.07
CA GLY A 30 16.16 1.38 -9.60
C GLY A 30 17.25 0.52 -8.93
N VAL A 31 18.46 1.07 -8.73
CA VAL A 31 19.61 0.35 -8.16
C VAL A 31 19.40 -0.02 -6.68
N GLY A 32 18.75 0.84 -5.90
CA GLY A 32 18.53 0.62 -4.48
C GLY A 32 17.52 1.58 -3.86
N SER A 33 17.24 1.41 -2.57
CA SER A 33 16.51 2.46 -1.81
C SER A 33 17.45 3.61 -1.42
N ARG A 34 16.93 4.82 -1.15
CA ARG A 34 17.78 5.94 -0.73
C ARG A 34 18.62 5.61 0.51
N ARG A 35 18.01 4.95 1.51
CA ARG A 35 18.68 4.54 2.76
C ARG A 35 19.72 3.45 2.54
N GLU A 36 19.44 2.54 1.62
CA GLU A 36 20.39 1.48 1.26
C GLU A 36 21.62 2.07 0.58
N VAL A 37 21.42 3.04 -0.33
CA VAL A 37 22.52 3.79 -0.93
C VAL A 37 23.27 4.61 0.11
N GLU A 38 22.59 5.26 1.05
CA GLU A 38 23.25 5.95 2.17
C GLU A 38 24.13 5.00 2.99
N GLY A 39 23.67 3.78 3.26
CA GLY A 39 24.49 2.75 3.89
C GLY A 39 25.72 2.34 3.05
N TRP A 40 25.63 2.33 1.72
CA TRP A 40 26.80 2.08 0.85
C TRP A 40 27.80 3.24 0.88
N ILE A 41 27.31 4.48 0.95
CA ILE A 41 28.13 5.69 1.07
C ILE A 41 28.88 5.67 2.41
N GLU A 42 28.17 5.43 3.52
CA GLU A 42 28.76 5.33 4.86
C GLU A 42 29.83 4.22 4.95
N ALA A 43 29.63 3.11 4.24
CA ALA A 43 30.59 2.02 4.16
C ALA A 43 31.76 2.26 3.17
N GLY A 44 31.81 3.40 2.48
CA GLY A 44 32.86 3.71 1.49
C GLY A 44 32.85 2.81 0.25
N ARG A 45 31.72 2.16 -0.05
CA ARG A 45 31.59 1.16 -1.14
C ARG A 45 31.24 1.76 -2.49
N LEU A 46 30.81 3.02 -2.50
CA LEU A 46 30.36 3.73 -3.69
C LEU A 46 31.44 4.70 -4.17
N THR A 47 31.76 4.67 -5.46
CA THR A 47 32.67 5.63 -6.10
C THR A 47 31.97 6.37 -7.24
N VAL A 48 32.38 7.62 -7.45
CA VAL A 48 31.99 8.45 -8.60
C VAL A 48 33.27 8.93 -9.26
N ASN A 49 33.45 8.61 -10.54
CA ASN A 49 34.64 8.95 -11.33
C ASN A 49 35.95 8.53 -10.61
N GLY A 50 35.93 7.36 -9.98
CA GLY A 50 37.08 6.80 -9.24
C GLY A 50 37.28 7.34 -7.82
N VAL A 51 36.47 8.29 -7.34
CA VAL A 51 36.60 8.87 -6.00
C VAL A 51 35.48 8.35 -5.08
N VAL A 52 35.84 7.96 -3.86
CA VAL A 52 34.87 7.49 -2.84
C VAL A 52 33.86 8.58 -2.54
N VAL A 53 32.58 8.20 -2.52
CA VAL A 53 31.47 9.12 -2.36
C VAL A 53 31.34 9.57 -0.90
N THR A 54 31.06 10.85 -0.69
CA THR A 54 30.75 11.40 0.64
C THR A 54 29.25 11.70 0.79
N PRO A 55 28.70 11.69 2.03
CA PRO A 55 27.31 12.04 2.28
C PRO A 55 26.92 13.40 1.69
N GLY A 56 25.81 13.43 0.93
CA GLY A 56 25.31 14.65 0.31
C GLY A 56 25.90 14.97 -1.08
N GLN A 57 26.90 14.21 -1.54
CA GLN A 57 27.47 14.36 -2.88
C GLN A 57 26.41 14.25 -3.97
N LYS A 58 26.56 15.08 -5.00
CA LYS A 58 25.71 15.10 -6.19
C LYS A 58 26.41 14.41 -7.36
N ALA A 59 25.62 13.82 -8.24
CA ALA A 59 26.07 13.19 -9.48
C ALA A 59 25.02 13.40 -10.58
N THR A 60 25.44 13.23 -11.82
CA THR A 60 24.58 13.17 -13.01
C THR A 60 24.57 11.75 -13.58
N VAL A 61 23.77 11.53 -14.62
CA VAL A 61 23.77 10.25 -15.36
C VAL A 61 25.01 10.05 -16.24
N GLU A 62 25.80 11.12 -16.44
CA GLU A 62 27.03 11.09 -17.25
C GLU A 62 28.23 10.61 -16.42
N ASP A 63 28.14 10.71 -15.09
CA ASP A 63 29.18 10.26 -14.18
C ASP A 63 29.35 8.73 -14.19
N GLN A 64 30.61 8.27 -14.05
CA GLN A 64 30.92 6.86 -13.84
C GLN A 64 30.71 6.50 -12.38
N ILE A 65 29.59 5.84 -12.08
CA ILE A 65 29.24 5.41 -10.73
C ILE A 65 29.51 3.92 -10.58
N GLU A 66 30.24 3.52 -9.54
CA GLU A 66 30.54 2.12 -9.24
C GLU A 66 30.18 1.76 -7.81
N LEU A 67 29.74 0.52 -7.61
CA LEU A 67 29.55 -0.10 -6.31
C LEU A 67 30.48 -1.31 -6.22
N ASP A 68 31.40 -1.30 -5.26
CA ASP A 68 32.44 -2.34 -5.09
C ASP A 68 33.21 -2.63 -6.40
N GLY A 69 33.55 -1.58 -7.15
CA GLY A 69 34.27 -1.67 -8.44
C GLY A 69 33.42 -2.16 -9.62
N ARG A 70 32.11 -2.35 -9.45
CA ARG A 70 31.19 -2.68 -10.56
C ARG A 70 30.42 -1.44 -11.00
N ARG A 71 30.53 -1.10 -12.28
CA ARG A 71 29.80 0.01 -12.90
C ARG A 71 28.29 -0.19 -12.80
N LEU A 72 27.60 0.85 -12.34
CA LEU A 72 26.15 0.92 -12.25
C LEU A 72 25.58 1.58 -13.50
N ASP A 73 24.53 0.99 -14.06
CA ASP A 73 23.77 1.63 -15.14
C ASP A 73 22.73 2.58 -14.55
N VAL A 74 22.91 3.87 -14.83
CA VAL A 74 22.00 4.95 -14.40
C VAL A 74 21.34 5.67 -15.58
N SER A 75 21.52 5.15 -16.81
CA SER A 75 21.00 5.76 -18.03
C SER A 75 19.48 5.93 -18.00
N SER A 76 18.77 4.99 -17.37
CA SER A 76 17.31 5.06 -17.20
C SER A 76 16.85 6.26 -16.36
N ALA A 77 17.72 6.84 -15.53
CA ALA A 77 17.40 8.00 -14.72
C ALA A 77 17.48 9.32 -15.50
N ALA A 78 17.92 9.33 -16.76
CA ALA A 78 18.06 10.52 -17.58
C ALA A 78 16.71 11.17 -17.92
N ALA A 79 15.68 10.34 -18.15
CA ALA A 79 14.32 10.78 -18.45
C ALA A 79 13.38 10.49 -17.28
N VAL A 80 12.46 11.42 -17.01
CA VAL A 80 11.38 11.17 -16.05
C VAL A 80 10.36 10.22 -16.69
N VAL A 81 10.30 9.00 -16.19
CA VAL A 81 9.23 8.05 -16.52
C VAL A 81 8.20 8.06 -15.40
N ARG A 82 7.00 8.58 -15.68
CA ARG A 82 5.89 8.66 -14.71
C ARG A 82 4.78 7.66 -15.05
N ARG A 83 4.87 6.48 -14.49
CA ARG A 83 3.82 5.45 -14.54
C ARG A 83 3.13 5.40 -13.19
N VAL A 84 1.81 5.17 -13.18
CA VAL A 84 1.04 5.04 -11.93
C VAL A 84 0.16 3.79 -11.97
N LEU A 85 0.25 2.95 -10.95
CA LEU A 85 -0.67 1.83 -10.72
C LEU A 85 -1.68 2.20 -9.67
N ILE A 86 -2.90 1.71 -9.87
CA ILE A 86 -3.88 1.50 -8.81
C ILE A 86 -3.86 0.03 -8.41
N TYR A 87 -3.77 -0.24 -7.11
CA TYR A 87 -3.83 -1.58 -6.54
C TYR A 87 -4.97 -1.67 -5.54
N ASN A 88 -5.80 -2.70 -5.65
CA ASN A 88 -6.78 -3.02 -4.63
C ASN A 88 -6.15 -3.96 -3.60
N LYS A 89 -5.51 -3.41 -2.58
CA LYS A 89 -4.80 -4.16 -1.54
C LYS A 89 -5.77 -5.06 -0.75
N PRO A 90 -5.47 -6.36 -0.60
CA PRO A 90 -6.17 -7.24 0.34
C PRO A 90 -5.65 -7.09 1.78
N GLU A 91 -6.37 -7.69 2.71
CA GLU A 91 -5.84 -7.90 4.07
C GLU A 91 -4.68 -8.91 4.04
N GLY A 92 -3.82 -8.85 5.05
CA GLY A 92 -2.67 -9.77 5.21
C GLY A 92 -1.41 -9.35 4.45
N GLU A 93 -1.47 -8.31 3.62
CA GLU A 93 -0.29 -7.73 2.97
C GLU A 93 0.24 -6.50 3.71
N VAL A 94 1.55 -6.42 3.88
CA VAL A 94 2.22 -5.24 4.43
C VAL A 94 2.66 -4.27 3.34
N THR A 95 2.52 -2.96 3.58
CA THR A 95 2.95 -1.91 2.63
C THR A 95 4.41 -1.53 2.90
N THR A 96 5.32 -2.48 2.68
CA THR A 96 6.78 -2.32 2.77
C THR A 96 7.45 -3.15 1.68
N ARG A 97 8.65 -2.75 1.22
CA ARG A 97 9.42 -3.54 0.24
C ARG A 97 10.01 -4.80 0.81
N LYS A 98 10.46 -4.73 2.06
CA LYS A 98 11.08 -5.83 2.78
C LYS A 98 10.47 -5.86 4.16
N ASP A 99 9.89 -6.99 4.50
CA ASP A 99 9.31 -7.24 5.80
C ASP A 99 10.26 -8.16 6.59
N PRO A 100 10.77 -7.74 7.77
CA PRO A 100 11.66 -8.57 8.58
C PRO A 100 11.03 -9.91 9.01
N GLU A 101 9.70 -9.96 9.16
CA GLU A 101 8.95 -11.15 9.56
C GLU A 101 8.57 -12.04 8.36
N GLY A 102 8.96 -11.67 7.14
CA GLY A 102 8.68 -12.45 5.93
C GLY A 102 7.22 -12.49 5.51
N ARG A 103 6.38 -11.54 5.98
CA ARG A 103 4.97 -11.46 5.58
C ARG A 103 4.84 -11.04 4.12
N PRO A 104 3.76 -11.44 3.43
CA PRO A 104 3.50 -11.02 2.05
C PRO A 104 3.47 -9.50 1.90
N THR A 105 4.12 -8.98 0.87
CA THR A 105 4.17 -7.54 0.61
C THR A 105 3.28 -7.16 -0.55
N VAL A 106 2.82 -5.90 -0.54
CA VAL A 106 2.09 -5.33 -1.68
C VAL A 106 2.91 -5.32 -2.98
N PHE A 107 4.25 -5.41 -2.91
CA PHE A 107 5.13 -5.39 -4.08
C PHE A 107 5.24 -6.74 -4.77
N ASP A 108 4.93 -7.84 -4.07
CA ASP A 108 5.09 -9.22 -4.58
C ASP A 108 4.22 -9.50 -5.82
N ARG A 109 3.12 -8.75 -5.97
CA ARG A 109 2.12 -8.93 -7.04
C ARG A 109 2.22 -7.89 -8.16
N LEU A 110 3.07 -6.89 -8.02
CA LEU A 110 3.22 -5.80 -8.98
C LEU A 110 4.02 -6.25 -10.21
N PRO A 111 3.85 -5.61 -11.37
CA PRO A 111 4.64 -5.93 -12.55
C PRO A 111 6.10 -5.56 -12.29
N ARG A 112 7.03 -6.42 -12.67
CA ARG A 112 8.46 -6.12 -12.59
C ARG A 112 8.81 -5.04 -13.61
N LEU A 113 9.64 -4.09 -13.20
CA LEU A 113 10.24 -3.08 -14.05
C LEU A 113 11.71 -3.42 -14.22
N LYS A 114 12.27 -3.23 -15.42
CA LYS A 114 13.69 -3.51 -15.69
C LYS A 114 14.60 -2.41 -15.15
N GLU A 115 14.19 -1.17 -15.37
CA GLU A 115 15.04 0.03 -15.25
C GLU A 115 14.57 1.01 -14.17
N HIS A 116 13.46 0.68 -13.49
CA HIS A 116 12.81 1.53 -12.50
C HIS A 116 12.23 0.67 -11.37
N ARG A 117 11.64 1.33 -10.37
CA ARG A 117 10.97 0.66 -9.26
C ARG A 117 9.66 1.33 -8.89
N TRP A 118 8.67 0.53 -8.48
CA TRP A 118 7.40 1.03 -7.95
C TRP A 118 7.55 1.62 -6.56
N ILE A 119 7.09 2.84 -6.33
CA ILE A 119 7.06 3.53 -5.04
C ILE A 119 5.62 3.57 -4.58
N SER A 120 5.32 3.04 -3.39
CA SER A 120 3.98 3.14 -2.80
C SER A 120 3.68 4.58 -2.37
N ILE A 121 2.49 5.07 -2.71
CA ILE A 121 1.97 6.37 -2.27
C ILE A 121 1.14 6.14 -1.00
N GLY A 122 1.75 6.48 0.13
CA GLY A 122 1.23 6.21 1.46
C GLY A 122 1.31 4.72 1.82
N ARG A 123 0.65 4.38 2.93
CA ARG A 123 0.57 3.01 3.44
C ARG A 123 -0.88 2.69 3.82
N LEU A 124 -1.21 1.41 3.82
CA LEU A 124 -2.39 0.88 4.49
C LEU A 124 -1.94 -0.19 5.48
N ASP A 125 -2.62 -0.25 6.62
CA ASP A 125 -2.39 -1.28 7.62
C ASP A 125 -2.62 -2.67 7.04
N ILE A 126 -2.03 -3.68 7.69
CA ILE A 126 -2.15 -5.08 7.27
C ILE A 126 -3.63 -5.55 7.22
N ASN A 127 -4.46 -5.06 8.14
CA ASN A 127 -5.91 -5.37 8.23
C ASN A 127 -6.79 -4.31 7.56
N THR A 128 -6.23 -3.52 6.64
CA THR A 128 -6.97 -2.53 5.86
C THR A 128 -6.90 -2.89 4.38
N THR A 129 -8.05 -2.86 3.72
CA THR A 129 -8.18 -3.14 2.28
C THR A 129 -8.27 -1.87 1.45
N GLY A 130 -8.19 -2.03 0.13
CA GLY A 130 -8.58 -0.99 -0.80
C GLY A 130 -7.41 -0.32 -1.49
N LEU A 131 -7.66 0.90 -1.94
CA LEU A 131 -6.82 1.60 -2.90
C LEU A 131 -5.44 1.92 -2.34
N VAL A 132 -4.39 1.44 -3.02
CA VAL A 132 -3.01 1.91 -2.87
C VAL A 132 -2.51 2.32 -4.24
N LEU A 133 -1.96 3.53 -4.36
CA LEU A 133 -1.32 3.96 -5.59
C LEU A 133 0.17 3.61 -5.54
N PHE A 134 0.74 3.27 -6.69
CA PHE A 134 2.18 3.11 -6.87
C PHE A 134 2.63 3.97 -8.04
N THR A 135 3.83 4.55 -7.96
CA THR A 135 4.39 5.34 -9.06
C THR A 135 5.86 5.04 -9.28
N THR A 136 6.37 5.21 -10.50
CA THR A 136 7.81 5.23 -10.77
C THR A 136 8.45 6.59 -10.47
N ASP A 137 7.65 7.65 -10.35
CA ASP A 137 8.12 8.99 -10.08
C ASP A 137 8.09 9.31 -8.57
N GLY A 138 9.29 9.42 -7.98
CA GLY A 138 9.45 9.75 -6.57
C GLY A 138 9.02 11.17 -6.19
N GLU A 139 9.03 12.12 -7.11
CA GLU A 139 8.56 13.49 -6.84
C GLU A 139 7.03 13.51 -6.72
N LEU A 140 6.33 12.85 -7.65
CA LEU A 140 4.89 12.64 -7.55
C LEU A 140 4.52 11.95 -6.24
N ALA A 141 5.24 10.88 -5.88
CA ALA A 141 5.00 10.17 -4.63
C ALA A 141 5.17 11.08 -3.41
N ASN A 142 6.27 11.84 -3.37
CA ASN A 142 6.58 12.74 -2.27
C ASN A 142 5.48 13.80 -2.10
N ARG A 143 5.09 14.49 -3.17
CA ARG A 143 4.07 15.54 -3.08
C ARG A 143 2.71 14.98 -2.70
N LEU A 144 2.29 13.85 -3.26
CA LEU A 144 0.99 13.23 -2.91
C LEU A 144 0.93 12.76 -1.45
N MET A 145 2.07 12.41 -0.84
CA MET A 145 2.15 11.98 0.56
C MET A 145 2.36 13.12 1.54
N HIS A 146 2.89 14.26 1.08
CA HIS A 146 3.29 15.34 1.98
C HIS A 146 2.06 15.95 2.69
N PRO A 147 2.06 16.07 4.04
CA PRO A 147 0.91 16.58 4.78
C PRO A 147 0.42 17.96 4.34
N SER A 148 1.34 18.84 3.90
CA SER A 148 0.97 20.18 3.43
C SER A 148 0.10 20.20 2.17
N ARG A 149 0.05 19.08 1.41
CA ARG A 149 -0.81 18.99 0.23
C ARG A 149 -2.25 18.62 0.59
N GLN A 150 -2.51 18.18 1.81
CA GLN A 150 -3.85 17.88 2.32
C GLN A 150 -4.69 17.05 1.35
N ILE A 151 -4.05 16.09 0.67
CA ILE A 151 -4.74 15.23 -0.30
C ILE A 151 -5.74 14.37 0.45
N ASP A 152 -6.98 14.42 0.02
CA ASP A 152 -8.05 13.72 0.70
C ASP A 152 -8.01 12.20 0.47
N ARG A 153 -8.42 11.45 1.48
CA ARG A 153 -8.54 9.99 1.46
C ARG A 153 -9.90 9.63 2.00
N GLU A 154 -10.66 8.89 1.20
CA GLU A 154 -11.99 8.43 1.57
C GLU A 154 -11.98 6.94 1.90
N TYR A 155 -12.65 6.59 2.99
CA TYR A 155 -12.77 5.24 3.47
C TYR A 155 -14.23 4.84 3.61
N ALA A 156 -14.56 3.66 3.11
CA ALA A 156 -15.76 2.95 3.52
C ALA A 156 -15.44 2.18 4.82
N VAL A 157 -16.18 2.48 5.88
CA VAL A 157 -15.96 1.97 7.22
C VAL A 157 -17.20 1.25 7.68
N ARG A 158 -17.06 0.01 8.14
CA ARG A 158 -18.12 -0.67 8.87
C ARG A 158 -17.80 -0.66 10.35
N ILE A 159 -18.63 0.04 11.11
CA ILE A 159 -18.50 0.12 12.55
C ILE A 159 -19.29 -0.99 13.27
N PHE A 160 -18.99 -1.17 14.54
CA PHE A 160 -19.75 -1.96 15.50
C PHE A 160 -19.96 -1.12 16.76
N GLY A 161 -21.20 -0.68 16.99
CA GLY A 161 -21.59 0.22 18.08
C GLY A 161 -22.79 1.09 17.70
N GLU A 162 -23.36 1.75 18.70
CA GLU A 162 -24.38 2.78 18.47
C GLU A 162 -23.69 4.10 18.11
N VAL A 163 -24.31 4.85 17.19
CA VAL A 163 -23.83 6.16 16.76
C VAL A 163 -25.02 7.10 16.73
N ASP A 164 -24.95 8.12 17.57
CA ASP A 164 -25.87 9.26 17.58
C ASP A 164 -25.29 10.43 16.77
N ASP A 165 -26.11 11.43 16.51
CA ASP A 165 -25.70 12.59 15.70
C ASP A 165 -24.65 13.44 16.44
N ALA A 166 -24.72 13.52 17.77
CA ALA A 166 -23.73 14.24 18.58
C ALA A 166 -22.32 13.64 18.48
N MET A 167 -22.19 12.32 18.34
CA MET A 167 -20.91 11.65 18.04
C MET A 167 -20.37 12.08 16.69
N LEU A 168 -21.23 12.17 15.67
CA LEU A 168 -20.84 12.60 14.33
C LEU A 168 -20.34 14.04 14.34
N ASP A 169 -21.06 14.93 15.04
CA ASP A 169 -20.67 16.33 15.20
C ASP A 169 -19.30 16.46 15.88
N ARG A 170 -19.07 15.75 16.99
CA ARG A 170 -17.75 15.73 17.65
C ARG A 170 -16.63 15.24 16.73
N LEU A 171 -16.89 14.23 15.91
CA LEU A 171 -15.92 13.69 14.97
C LEU A 171 -15.61 14.65 13.81
N LEU A 172 -16.55 15.53 13.45
CA LEU A 172 -16.38 16.60 12.45
C LEU A 172 -15.70 17.85 13.03
N GLU A 173 -16.04 18.24 14.26
CA GLU A 173 -15.40 19.36 14.96
C GLU A 173 -13.95 19.03 15.30
N GLY A 174 -13.74 17.84 15.85
CA GLY A 174 -12.46 17.25 16.17
C GLY A 174 -12.35 16.78 17.61
N VAL A 175 -11.53 15.75 17.81
CA VAL A 175 -11.33 15.08 19.09
C VAL A 175 -9.84 14.98 19.40
N LEU A 176 -9.50 14.98 20.69
CA LEU A 176 -8.12 14.80 21.13
C LEU A 176 -7.75 13.33 21.10
N LEU A 177 -6.77 12.97 20.27
CA LEU A 177 -6.13 11.65 20.28
C LEU A 177 -4.74 11.75 20.97
N GLU A 178 -4.11 10.60 21.23
CA GLU A 178 -2.79 10.53 21.89
C GLU A 178 -1.70 11.37 21.21
N ASP A 179 -1.74 11.48 19.88
CA ASP A 179 -0.79 12.22 19.04
C ASP A 179 -1.34 13.60 18.60
N GLY A 180 -2.38 14.11 19.27
CA GLY A 180 -2.96 15.44 19.04
C GLY A 180 -4.38 15.43 18.45
N MET A 181 -4.92 16.63 18.18
CA MET A 181 -6.28 16.80 17.62
C MET A 181 -6.43 16.13 16.26
N ALA A 182 -7.56 15.47 16.01
CA ALA A 182 -7.90 14.85 14.74
C ALA A 182 -9.40 14.97 14.46
N ARG A 183 -9.80 14.97 13.20
CA ARG A 183 -11.20 15.04 12.78
C ARG A 183 -11.42 14.39 11.42
N PHE A 184 -12.63 13.95 11.15
CA PHE A 184 -13.08 13.73 9.77
C PHE A 184 -13.42 15.06 9.12
N THR A 185 -13.15 15.18 7.82
CA THR A 185 -13.61 16.35 7.05
C THR A 185 -14.98 16.14 6.45
N ASP A 186 -15.41 14.87 6.33
CA ASP A 186 -16.74 14.49 5.89
C ASP A 186 -17.09 13.13 6.51
N ILE A 187 -18.35 12.97 6.89
CA ILE A 187 -18.93 11.71 7.36
C ILE A 187 -20.31 11.55 6.71
N SER A 188 -20.48 10.50 5.93
CA SER A 188 -21.72 10.21 5.22
C SER A 188 -22.22 8.80 5.55
N PRO A 189 -23.43 8.63 6.12
CA PRO A 189 -24.02 7.32 6.32
C PRO A 189 -24.18 6.55 5.00
N ALA A 190 -23.83 5.28 5.01
CA ALA A 190 -23.79 4.42 3.81
C ALA A 190 -24.67 3.17 3.94
N GLY A 191 -25.61 3.19 4.89
CA GLY A 191 -26.54 2.09 5.16
C GLY A 191 -26.09 1.14 6.28
N GLY A 192 -26.78 0.00 6.39
CA GLY A 192 -26.67 -0.92 7.52
C GLY A 192 -27.77 -0.72 8.56
N SER A 193 -27.95 -1.70 9.46
CA SER A 193 -28.98 -1.71 10.49
C SER A 193 -28.45 -2.29 11.80
N GLY A 194 -29.10 -1.90 12.91
CA GLY A 194 -28.67 -2.27 14.26
C GLY A 194 -27.25 -1.77 14.56
N MET A 195 -26.47 -2.58 15.29
CA MET A 195 -25.12 -2.21 15.72
C MET A 195 -24.07 -2.18 14.60
N ASN A 196 -24.38 -2.69 13.40
CA ASN A 196 -23.44 -2.70 12.28
C ASN A 196 -23.88 -1.69 11.21
N ARG A 197 -23.26 -0.51 11.21
CA ARG A 197 -23.53 0.57 10.25
C ARG A 197 -22.31 0.84 9.39
N TRP A 198 -22.57 1.27 8.16
CA TRP A 198 -21.55 1.72 7.23
C TRP A 198 -21.52 3.24 7.14
N PHE A 199 -20.32 3.79 7.03
CA PHE A 199 -20.06 5.20 6.79
C PHE A 199 -18.99 5.37 5.73
N HIS A 200 -19.14 6.38 4.89
CA HIS A 200 -18.03 6.98 4.15
C HIS A 200 -17.43 8.08 5.00
N VAL A 201 -16.12 8.06 5.18
CA VAL A 201 -15.40 9.11 5.95
C VAL A 201 -14.20 9.60 5.16
N THR A 202 -13.92 10.90 5.26
CA THR A 202 -12.81 11.54 4.55
C THR A 202 -11.81 12.17 5.53
N LEU A 203 -10.52 12.03 5.21
CA LEU A 203 -9.39 12.64 5.94
C LEU A 203 -8.45 13.35 4.97
N LEU A 204 -7.86 14.47 5.40
CA LEU A 204 -6.82 15.20 4.65
C LEU A 204 -5.39 14.83 5.08
N GLU A 205 -5.26 14.12 6.19
CA GLU A 205 -4.00 13.54 6.67
C GLU A 205 -4.05 12.01 6.68
N GLY A 206 -3.04 11.37 7.27
CA GLY A 206 -2.87 9.93 7.21
C GLY A 206 -2.02 9.43 8.36
N ARG A 207 -2.36 9.84 9.59
CA ARG A 207 -1.69 9.38 10.81
C ARG A 207 -1.93 7.89 11.03
N ASN A 208 -1.10 7.27 11.86
CA ASN A 208 -1.20 5.84 12.12
C ASN A 208 -2.61 5.49 12.64
N ARG A 209 -3.31 4.58 11.94
CA ARG A 209 -4.63 4.05 12.32
C ARG A 209 -5.70 5.12 12.60
N GLU A 210 -5.57 6.31 12.02
CA GLU A 210 -6.35 7.50 12.37
C GLU A 210 -7.87 7.30 12.31
N VAL A 211 -8.40 6.71 11.23
CA VAL A 211 -9.83 6.39 11.10
C VAL A 211 -10.33 5.53 12.27
N ARG A 212 -9.53 4.53 12.68
CA ARG A 212 -9.92 3.62 13.77
C ARG A 212 -9.92 4.34 15.10
N ARG A 213 -8.89 5.15 15.37
CA ARG A 213 -8.75 5.90 16.60
C ARG A 213 -9.84 6.98 16.76
N LEU A 214 -10.25 7.61 15.67
CA LEU A 214 -11.39 8.53 15.66
C LEU A 214 -12.67 7.83 16.13
N TRP A 215 -13.05 6.71 15.50
CA TRP A 215 -14.23 5.96 15.94
C TRP A 215 -14.09 5.40 17.37
N GLU A 216 -12.91 4.87 17.72
CA GLU A 216 -12.63 4.30 19.03
C GLU A 216 -12.69 5.36 20.15
N SER A 217 -12.38 6.63 19.85
CA SER A 217 -12.54 7.75 20.80
C SER A 217 -13.98 8.00 21.21
N GLN A 218 -14.95 7.53 20.41
CA GLN A 218 -16.38 7.60 20.71
C GLN A 218 -16.93 6.28 21.28
N GLY A 219 -16.05 5.33 21.64
CA GLY A 219 -16.46 4.01 22.12
C GLY A 219 -16.91 3.05 21.01
N VAL A 220 -16.70 3.41 19.74
CA VAL A 220 -17.18 2.64 18.58
C VAL A 220 -16.04 1.87 17.92
N LYS A 221 -16.24 0.58 17.66
CA LYS A 221 -15.19 -0.27 17.04
C LYS A 221 -15.30 -0.28 15.53
N VAL A 222 -14.16 -0.31 14.83
CA VAL A 222 -14.12 -0.50 13.37
C VAL A 222 -13.93 -1.97 13.01
N SER A 223 -14.96 -2.59 12.46
CA SER A 223 -14.95 -4.00 12.06
C SER A 223 -14.42 -4.24 10.64
N ARG A 224 -14.62 -3.30 9.71
CA ARG A 224 -14.04 -3.32 8.36
C ARG A 224 -13.62 -1.94 7.94
N LEU A 225 -12.50 -1.85 7.25
CA LEU A 225 -11.96 -0.60 6.72
C LEU A 225 -11.44 -0.81 5.30
N LYS A 226 -11.95 0.00 4.37
CA LYS A 226 -11.55 -0.04 2.97
C LYS A 226 -11.31 1.37 2.46
N ARG A 227 -10.10 1.68 2.00
CA ARG A 227 -9.85 2.94 1.27
C ARG A 227 -10.47 2.85 -0.12
N VAL A 228 -11.43 3.71 -0.40
CA VAL A 228 -12.16 3.72 -1.68
C VAL A 228 -11.71 4.84 -2.61
N ARG A 229 -11.00 5.84 -2.08
CA ARG A 229 -10.49 6.97 -2.87
C ARG A 229 -9.19 7.54 -2.32
N TYR A 230 -8.36 8.07 -3.20
CA TYR A 230 -7.17 8.86 -2.86
C TYR A 230 -7.06 10.03 -3.83
N GLY A 231 -7.24 11.25 -3.35
CA GLY A 231 -7.31 12.43 -4.20
C GLY A 231 -8.38 12.26 -5.29
N PRO A 232 -8.03 12.54 -6.56
CA PRO A 232 -8.95 12.42 -7.69
C PRO A 232 -9.19 10.96 -8.14
N ILE A 233 -8.53 9.98 -7.53
CA ILE A 233 -8.59 8.58 -7.98
C ILE A 233 -9.50 7.76 -7.11
N PHE A 234 -10.58 7.27 -7.72
CA PHE A 234 -11.52 6.33 -7.13
C PHE A 234 -11.09 4.89 -7.40
N LEU A 235 -11.36 4.01 -6.44
CA LEU A 235 -11.16 2.57 -6.61
C LEU A 235 -12.23 2.02 -7.55
N PRO A 236 -11.87 1.52 -8.74
CA PRO A 236 -12.87 1.04 -9.67
C PRO A 236 -13.52 -0.24 -9.13
N SER A 237 -14.85 -0.31 -9.20
CA SER A 237 -15.62 -1.48 -8.72
C SER A 237 -15.20 -2.79 -9.38
N ARG A 238 -14.79 -2.75 -10.65
CA ARG A 238 -14.27 -3.91 -11.42
C ARG A 238 -12.93 -4.44 -10.91
N LEU A 239 -12.14 -3.64 -10.19
CA LEU A 239 -10.79 -4.01 -9.76
C LEU A 239 -10.88 -4.80 -8.46
N THR A 240 -10.81 -6.12 -8.55
CA THR A 240 -10.94 -7.03 -7.41
C THR A 240 -9.70 -7.03 -6.51
N LEU A 241 -9.86 -7.53 -5.27
CA LEU A 241 -8.78 -7.59 -4.29
C LEU A 241 -7.56 -8.34 -4.83
N GLY A 242 -6.36 -7.83 -4.55
CA GLY A 242 -5.10 -8.36 -5.03
C GLY A 242 -4.81 -8.10 -6.51
N LYS A 243 -5.66 -7.33 -7.21
CA LYS A 243 -5.42 -6.90 -8.59
C LYS A 243 -4.99 -5.45 -8.65
N TRP A 244 -4.20 -5.15 -9.68
CA TRP A 244 -3.80 -3.81 -10.03
C TRP A 244 -4.16 -3.50 -11.48
N GLU A 245 -4.24 -2.22 -11.77
CA GLU A 245 -4.36 -1.66 -13.11
C GLU A 245 -3.41 -0.47 -13.23
N GLU A 246 -2.92 -0.21 -14.42
CA GLU A 246 -2.12 0.99 -14.68
C GLU A 246 -3.04 2.11 -15.15
N LEU A 247 -2.89 3.29 -14.57
CA LEU A 247 -3.69 4.46 -14.92
C LEU A 247 -3.36 4.94 -16.33
N ASP A 248 -4.37 5.50 -17.01
CA ASP A 248 -4.21 6.12 -18.32
C ASP A 248 -3.58 7.52 -18.22
N GLN A 249 -3.24 8.11 -19.37
CA GLN A 249 -2.59 9.41 -19.44
C GLN A 249 -3.43 10.48 -18.74
N LYS A 250 -4.75 10.44 -18.92
CA LYS A 250 -5.67 11.43 -18.35
C LYS A 250 -5.62 11.37 -16.82
N ALA A 251 -5.66 10.19 -16.22
CA ALA A 251 -5.60 10.01 -14.78
C ALA A 251 -4.22 10.38 -14.20
N VAL A 252 -3.13 10.01 -14.87
CA VAL A 252 -1.75 10.41 -14.47
C VAL A 252 -1.57 11.92 -14.53
N ASP A 253 -2.08 12.55 -15.58
CA ASP A 253 -2.08 14.00 -15.75
C ASP A 253 -2.87 14.70 -14.62
N THR A 254 -4.07 14.20 -14.32
CA THR A 254 -4.90 14.75 -13.23
C THR A 254 -4.15 14.67 -11.90
N LEU A 255 -3.56 13.51 -11.57
CA LEU A 255 -2.73 13.36 -10.37
C LEU A 255 -1.55 14.33 -10.34
N SER A 256 -0.89 14.54 -11.49
CA SER A 256 0.26 15.44 -11.59
C SER A 256 -0.17 16.89 -11.32
N ARG A 257 -1.27 17.34 -11.93
CA ARG A 257 -1.82 18.70 -11.74
C ARG A 257 -2.29 18.94 -10.30
N THR A 258 -2.86 17.94 -9.63
CA THR A 258 -3.25 18.04 -8.20
C THR A 258 -2.09 18.43 -7.29
N VAL A 259 -0.84 18.17 -7.70
CA VAL A 259 0.36 18.49 -6.92
C VAL A 259 1.34 19.42 -7.65
N ASP A 260 0.83 20.24 -8.59
CA ASP A 260 1.60 21.23 -9.36
C ASP A 260 2.82 20.64 -10.09
N LEU A 261 2.66 19.42 -10.62
CA LEU A 261 3.64 18.81 -11.51
C LEU A 261 3.19 18.95 -12.95
N ALA A 262 4.17 19.29 -13.82
CA ALA A 262 3.96 19.25 -15.25
C ALA A 262 3.57 17.82 -15.70
N PRO A 263 2.57 17.68 -16.57
CA PRO A 263 2.26 16.41 -17.23
C PRO A 263 3.49 15.85 -17.94
N VAL A 264 3.63 14.53 -17.91
CA VAL A 264 4.67 13.79 -18.64
C VAL A 264 3.98 12.66 -19.38
N GLU A 265 4.33 12.44 -20.64
CA GLU A 265 3.75 11.33 -21.41
C GLU A 265 4.13 9.99 -20.77
N ILE A 266 3.12 9.14 -20.54
CA ILE A 266 3.38 7.76 -20.12
C ILE A 266 4.01 7.01 -21.31
N PRO A 267 5.08 6.22 -21.08
CA PRO A 267 5.67 5.41 -22.13
C PRO A 267 4.63 4.49 -22.77
N GLN A 268 4.67 4.40 -24.10
CA GLN A 268 3.84 3.44 -24.82
C GLN A 268 4.24 2.02 -24.44
N LYS A 269 3.26 1.22 -24.00
CA LYS A 269 3.50 -0.19 -23.68
C LYS A 269 3.97 -0.93 -24.91
N THR A 270 5.05 -1.69 -24.77
CA THR A 270 5.48 -2.63 -25.79
C THR A 270 4.40 -3.71 -26.01
N PRO A 271 4.33 -4.35 -27.19
CA PRO A 271 3.40 -5.47 -27.44
C PRO A 271 3.51 -6.58 -26.39
N ASN A 272 4.74 -6.85 -25.91
CA ASN A 272 5.01 -7.83 -24.86
C ASN A 272 4.43 -7.41 -23.50
N GLU A 273 4.55 -6.14 -23.11
CA GLU A 273 3.94 -5.63 -21.89
C GLU A 273 2.41 -5.67 -21.96
N LYS A 274 1.82 -5.33 -23.11
CA LYS A 274 0.38 -5.45 -23.34
C LYS A 274 -0.08 -6.91 -23.18
N ALA A 275 0.61 -7.85 -23.83
CA ALA A 275 0.29 -9.27 -23.74
C ALA A 275 0.48 -9.84 -22.32
N ALA A 276 1.52 -9.43 -21.59
CA ALA A 276 1.75 -9.84 -20.21
C ALA A 276 0.65 -9.32 -19.27
N GLN A 277 0.24 -8.06 -19.45
CA GLN A 277 -0.84 -7.45 -18.69
C GLN A 277 -2.19 -8.13 -18.97
N GLU A 278 -2.45 -8.49 -20.23
CA GLU A 278 -3.66 -9.21 -20.61
C GLU A 278 -3.69 -10.64 -20.03
N ARG A 279 -2.56 -11.36 -20.04
CA ARG A 279 -2.45 -12.67 -19.38
C ARG A 279 -2.72 -12.60 -17.88
N GLN A 280 -2.29 -11.54 -17.19
CA GLN A 280 -2.58 -11.33 -15.77
C GLN A 280 -4.02 -10.92 -15.47
N ARG A 281 -4.66 -10.15 -16.38
CA ARG A 281 -6.11 -9.91 -16.32
C ARG A 281 -6.89 -11.21 -16.44
N ARG A 282 -6.45 -12.15 -17.28
CA ARG A 282 -7.08 -13.46 -17.50
C ARG A 282 -6.80 -14.48 -16.39
N LYS A 283 -5.65 -14.41 -15.71
CA LYS A 283 -5.38 -15.26 -14.54
C LYS A 283 -6.33 -14.85 -13.40
N GLY A 284 -7.31 -15.70 -13.11
CA GLY A 284 -8.17 -15.60 -11.92
C GLY A 284 -7.38 -15.53 -10.61
N PRO A 285 -8.03 -15.34 -9.45
CA PRO A 285 -7.33 -15.16 -8.18
C PRO A 285 -6.38 -16.33 -7.95
N ALA A 286 -5.07 -16.04 -7.89
CA ALA A 286 -4.10 -17.02 -7.44
C ALA A 286 -4.49 -17.36 -6.00
N ARG A 287 -4.98 -18.58 -5.77
CA ARG A 287 -5.06 -19.16 -4.44
C ARG A 287 -3.69 -18.94 -3.81
N SER A 288 -3.65 -18.16 -2.73
CA SER A 288 -2.47 -18.06 -1.89
C SER A 288 -2.06 -19.49 -1.56
N ARG A 289 -0.87 -19.90 -2.01
CA ARG A 289 -0.28 -21.16 -1.55
C ARG A 289 -0.15 -20.99 -0.04
N LYS A 290 -0.94 -21.75 0.73
CA LYS A 290 -0.72 -21.89 2.17
C LYS A 290 0.75 -22.29 2.34
N PRO A 291 1.52 -21.65 3.25
CA PRO A 291 2.80 -22.19 3.63
C PRO A 291 2.62 -23.62 4.11
N ALA A 292 3.41 -24.54 3.59
CA ALA A 292 3.49 -25.89 4.14
C ALA A 292 4.22 -25.82 5.49
N GLY A 293 3.61 -26.37 6.53
CA GLY A 293 4.29 -26.75 7.78
C GLY A 293 4.14 -25.76 8.94
N GLY A 294 3.42 -26.20 9.98
CA GLY A 294 3.26 -25.49 11.24
C GLY A 294 2.02 -25.94 12.00
N ARG A 295 1.99 -27.21 12.39
CA ARG A 295 0.89 -27.85 13.14
C ARG A 295 0.87 -27.31 14.58
N TRP A 296 0.20 -26.18 14.81
CA TRP A 296 -0.18 -25.76 16.16
C TRP A 296 -1.47 -26.50 16.54
N GLN A 297 -1.33 -27.53 17.38
CA GLN A 297 -2.45 -28.18 18.05
C GLN A 297 -2.96 -27.21 19.12
N VAL A 298 -4.15 -26.64 18.88
CA VAL A 298 -4.95 -26.09 19.98
C VAL A 298 -5.81 -27.24 20.48
N SER A 299 -5.50 -27.71 21.68
CA SER A 299 -6.31 -28.68 22.41
C SER A 299 -7.59 -27.98 22.87
N ASP A 300 -8.70 -28.24 22.17
CA ASP A 300 -10.04 -27.96 22.69
C ASP A 300 -10.34 -28.97 23.81
N SER A 301 -10.03 -28.57 25.04
CA SER A 301 -10.50 -29.25 26.25
C SER A 301 -12.00 -29.06 26.38
N LYS A 302 -12.78 -30.03 25.87
CA LYS A 302 -14.18 -30.23 26.27
C LYS A 302 -14.23 -30.68 27.74
N PRO A 303 -15.14 -30.14 28.59
CA PRO A 303 -15.31 -30.64 29.95
C PRO A 303 -15.90 -32.06 29.92
N GLY A 304 -15.22 -32.97 30.62
CA GLY A 304 -15.52 -34.40 30.64
C GLY A 304 -16.85 -34.74 31.32
N LYS A 305 -17.63 -35.62 30.67
CA LYS A 305 -18.76 -36.30 31.28
C LYS A 305 -18.26 -37.34 32.28
N SER A 306 -18.76 -37.26 33.50
CA SER A 306 -18.60 -38.24 34.57
C SER A 306 -19.26 -39.58 34.21
N ALA A 307 -18.48 -40.66 34.16
CA ALA A 307 -18.99 -42.02 34.29
C ALA A 307 -17.88 -42.94 34.82
N GLY A 308 -17.99 -43.38 36.07
CA GLY A 308 -17.06 -44.33 36.64
C GLY A 308 -17.27 -44.60 38.13
N SER A 309 -18.19 -45.52 38.45
CA SER A 309 -18.08 -46.31 39.67
C SER A 309 -18.52 -47.74 39.37
N ARG A 310 -17.54 -48.60 39.05
CA ARG A 310 -17.65 -50.05 39.22
C ARG A 310 -16.78 -50.43 40.42
N ARG A 311 -17.44 -50.82 41.51
CA ARG A 311 -16.83 -51.47 42.68
C ARG A 311 -16.61 -52.95 42.39
N THR A 312 -15.49 -53.46 42.89
CA THR A 312 -15.01 -54.82 42.82
C THR A 312 -15.61 -55.71 43.93
N GLY A 313 -16.00 -56.93 43.55
CA GLY A 313 -15.73 -58.21 44.24
C GLY A 313 -16.26 -58.52 45.66
N GLY A 314 -17.32 -59.35 45.72
CA GLY A 314 -17.55 -60.53 46.60
C GLY A 314 -17.59 -60.38 48.15
N PRO A 315 -18.13 -61.35 48.93
CA PRO A 315 -18.47 -62.75 48.58
C PRO A 315 -19.91 -63.21 48.97
N LYS A 316 -20.23 -64.45 48.55
CA LYS A 316 -21.47 -65.21 48.81
C LYS A 316 -21.61 -65.68 50.27
N SER A 317 -22.81 -65.57 50.83
CA SER A 317 -23.53 -66.51 51.72
C SER A 317 -24.87 -65.82 52.05
N GLY A 318 -26.04 -66.42 52.26
CA GLY A 318 -26.53 -67.78 52.40
C GLY A 318 -27.90 -67.67 53.11
N LYS A 319 -28.86 -68.52 52.73
CA LYS A 319 -30.05 -68.96 53.50
C LYS A 319 -31.29 -68.04 53.70
N LYS A 320 -32.42 -68.69 53.34
CA LYS A 320 -33.77 -68.76 53.95
C LYS A 320 -34.68 -67.54 53.76
N ARG A 321 -35.76 -67.63 52.96
CA ARG A 321 -37.09 -68.26 53.23
C ARG A 321 -37.68 -67.88 54.59
N SER A 322 -38.62 -66.94 54.56
CA SER A 322 -40.05 -67.11 54.90
C SER A 322 -40.75 -65.78 54.68
#